data_AF-A0AA90ZUB1-F1
#
_entry.id   AF-A0AA90ZUB1-F1
#
_cell.length_a   1.000
_cell.length_b   1.000
_cell.length_c   1.000
_cell.angle_alpha   90.00
_cell.angle_beta   90.00
_cell.angle_gamma   90.00
#
_symmetry.space_group_name_H-M   'P 1'
#
loop_
_entity.id
_entity.type
_entity.pdbx_description
1 polymer ?
#
loop_
_entity_poly.entity_id
_entity_poly.type
_entity_poly.pdbx_seq_one_letter_code
_entity_poly.pdbx_strand_id
1 'polypeptide(L)'
;MVSSEEIKDKQAFFDWVEELNKSCKCDAVREYVKINGKADWLHGGFSKPIYRHYKGNFYEYLGEVTDSETSEAKVAYQAVCGQHEVWVRPKEMFFGNVEVDGKPVPRFEKVDLKDLEKQAEKSNGQRKD
;
A
#
# COMPACT_ATOMS: atom_id res chain seq x y z
N MET A 1 6.37 -27.49 -18.87
CA MET A 1 5.74 -27.84 -17.58
C MET A 1 6.54 -27.12 -16.52
N VAL A 2 5.90 -26.28 -15.71
CA VAL A 2 6.56 -25.64 -14.57
C VAL A 2 6.90 -26.73 -13.56
N SER A 3 8.10 -26.73 -13.01
CA SER A 3 8.58 -27.77 -12.10
C SER A 3 7.73 -27.83 -10.83
N SER A 4 7.54 -29.02 -10.25
CA SER A 4 6.83 -29.18 -8.97
C SER A 4 7.47 -28.39 -7.83
N GLU A 5 8.78 -28.17 -7.89
CA GLU A 5 9.54 -27.36 -6.95
C GLU A 5 9.25 -25.86 -7.15
N GLU A 6 9.13 -25.40 -8.40
CA GLU A 6 8.74 -24.02 -8.72
C GLU A 6 7.28 -23.72 -8.30
N ILE A 7 6.38 -24.70 -8.40
CA ILE A 7 5.00 -24.57 -7.94
C ILE A 7 4.95 -24.49 -6.41
N LYS A 8 5.74 -25.29 -5.69
CA LYS A 8 5.82 -25.25 -4.21
C LYS A 8 6.40 -23.93 -3.71
N ASP A 9 7.43 -23.40 -4.37
CA ASP A 9 8.02 -22.10 -4.04
C ASP A 9 7.02 -20.95 -4.22
N LYS A 10 6.23 -21.00 -5.31
CA LYS A 10 5.13 -20.05 -5.54
C LYS A 10 4.02 -20.19 -4.51
N GLN A 11 3.61 -21.41 -4.16
CA GLN A 11 2.55 -21.61 -3.17
C GLN A 11 2.99 -21.16 -1.78
N ALA A 12 4.22 -21.51 -1.35
CA ALA A 12 4.77 -21.06 -0.08
C ALA A 12 4.91 -19.52 -0.03
N PHE A 13 5.25 -18.89 -1.15
CA PHE A 13 5.23 -17.45 -1.28
C PHE A 13 3.82 -16.86 -1.08
N PHE A 14 2.79 -17.42 -1.74
CA PHE A 14 1.41 -16.95 -1.58
C PHE A 14 0.88 -17.18 -0.17
N ASP A 15 1.15 -18.34 0.44
CA ASP A 15 0.73 -18.66 1.81
C ASP A 15 1.39 -17.70 2.82
N TRP A 16 2.66 -17.38 2.61
CA TRP A 16 3.38 -16.37 3.39
C TRP A 16 2.80 -14.97 3.18
N VAL A 17 2.50 -14.56 1.94
CA VAL A 17 1.83 -13.28 1.64
C VAL A 17 0.47 -13.20 2.34
N GLU A 18 -0.32 -14.27 2.34
CA GLU A 18 -1.61 -14.33 3.03
C GLU A 18 -1.47 -14.21 4.55
N GLU A 19 -0.43 -14.80 5.14
CA GLU A 19 -0.15 -14.69 6.58
C GLU A 19 0.25 -13.27 6.97
N LEU A 20 1.01 -12.58 6.11
CA LEU A 20 1.37 -11.17 6.30
C LEU A 20 0.20 -10.22 6.17
N ASN A 21 -0.68 -10.47 5.19
CA ASN A 21 -1.89 -9.68 4.97
C ASN A 21 -2.85 -9.75 6.18
N LYS A 22 -2.83 -10.87 6.93
CA LYS A 22 -3.59 -11.03 8.18
C LYS A 22 -2.98 -10.25 9.36
N SER A 23 -1.73 -9.78 9.26
CA SER A 23 -1.05 -9.03 10.32
C SER A 23 -1.27 -7.52 10.16
N CYS A 24 -2.05 -6.92 11.07
CA CYS A 24 -2.29 -5.46 11.12
C CYS A 24 -1.08 -4.63 11.62
N LYS A 25 0.17 -5.09 11.44
CA LYS A 25 1.38 -4.38 11.87
C LYS A 25 2.05 -3.68 10.70
N CYS A 26 2.71 -2.54 10.97
CA CYS A 26 3.47 -1.75 10.00
C CYS A 26 4.54 -2.56 9.24
N ASP A 27 4.95 -3.71 9.75
CA ASP A 27 5.87 -4.66 9.10
C ASP A 27 5.28 -5.26 7.80
N ALA A 28 3.95 -5.36 7.67
CA ALA A 28 3.28 -5.85 6.46
C ALA A 28 3.54 -4.96 5.24
N VAL A 29 3.74 -3.65 5.43
CA VAL A 29 4.09 -2.71 4.35
C VAL A 29 5.50 -2.98 3.83
N ARG A 30 6.44 -3.35 4.71
CA ARG A 30 7.83 -3.66 4.34
C ARG A 30 7.90 -4.91 3.46
N GLU A 31 7.11 -5.91 3.78
CA GLU A 31 7.09 -7.16 3.02
C GLU A 31 6.23 -7.05 1.77
N TYR A 32 5.10 -6.33 1.81
CA TYR A 32 4.33 -5.95 0.62
C TYR A 32 5.19 -5.22 -0.43
N VAL A 33 6.06 -4.30 0.01
CA VAL A 33 7.01 -3.59 -0.87
C VAL A 33 8.11 -4.51 -1.40
N LYS A 34 8.66 -5.40 -0.56
CA LYS A 34 9.66 -6.40 -1.01
C LYS A 34 9.07 -7.42 -1.99
N ILE A 35 7.80 -7.78 -1.80
CA ILE A 35 7.03 -8.66 -2.68
C ILE A 35 6.80 -7.95 -4.02
N ASN A 36 6.24 -6.74 -4.02
CA ASN A 36 5.92 -6.04 -5.26
C ASN A 36 7.12 -5.47 -6.01
N GLY A 37 8.24 -5.19 -5.32
CA GLY A 37 9.51 -4.82 -5.95
C GLY A 37 10.33 -6.02 -6.48
N LYS A 38 10.07 -7.25 -6.02
CA LYS A 38 10.66 -8.48 -6.59
C LYS A 38 9.73 -9.19 -7.59
N ALA A 39 8.43 -8.87 -7.53
CA ALA A 39 7.40 -9.39 -8.41
C ALA A 39 6.96 -8.34 -9.45
N ASP A 40 7.89 -7.54 -9.96
CA ASP A 40 7.65 -6.60 -11.06
C ASP A 40 6.89 -7.26 -12.22
N TRP A 41 7.10 -8.56 -12.48
CA TRP A 41 6.40 -9.32 -13.52
C TRP A 41 4.90 -9.60 -13.24
N LEU A 42 4.42 -9.53 -11.99
CA LEU A 42 3.00 -9.73 -11.65
C LEU A 42 2.12 -8.53 -12.09
N HIS A 43 2.73 -7.36 -12.30
CA HIS A 43 2.03 -6.14 -12.74
C HIS A 43 2.51 -5.61 -14.09
N GLY A 44 3.22 -6.42 -14.88
CA GLY A 44 3.76 -5.98 -16.18
C GLY A 44 4.92 -4.98 -16.08
N GLY A 45 5.65 -4.99 -14.96
CA GLY A 45 6.87 -4.20 -14.73
C GLY A 45 6.67 -2.91 -13.93
N PHE A 46 5.46 -2.64 -13.41
CA PHE A 46 5.16 -1.38 -12.72
C PHE A 46 4.51 -1.62 -11.36
N SER A 47 5.19 -1.20 -10.29
CA SER A 47 4.58 -1.12 -8.96
C SER A 47 3.65 0.09 -8.87
N LYS A 48 2.47 -0.09 -8.28
CA LYS A 48 1.51 0.99 -8.07
C LYS A 48 2.04 1.99 -7.03
N PRO A 49 1.76 3.31 -7.19
CA PRO A 49 2.15 4.30 -6.20
C PRO A 49 1.53 4.01 -4.83
N ILE A 50 2.32 4.15 -3.76
CA ILE A 50 1.84 4.08 -2.38
C ILE A 50 1.61 5.49 -1.85
N TYR A 51 0.51 5.69 -1.16
CA TYR A 51 0.18 6.90 -0.43
C TYR A 51 0.00 6.61 1.06
N ARG A 52 0.51 7.49 1.90
CA ARG A 52 0.29 7.49 3.34
C ARG A 52 -0.78 8.51 3.69
N HIS A 53 -1.84 8.05 4.34
CA HIS A 53 -2.83 8.95 4.92
C HIS A 53 -2.23 9.67 6.13
N TYR A 54 -2.63 10.92 6.39
CA TYR A 54 -2.12 11.71 7.52
C TYR A 54 -2.30 11.01 8.89
N LYS A 55 -3.25 10.09 9.02
CA LYS A 55 -3.45 9.25 10.22
C LYS A 55 -2.48 8.06 10.34
N GLY A 56 -1.57 7.88 9.39
CA GLY A 56 -0.52 6.86 9.42
C GLY A 56 -0.73 5.63 8.54
N ASN A 57 -1.97 5.34 8.09
CA ASN A 57 -2.28 4.17 7.26
C ASN A 57 -1.74 4.30 5.83
N PHE A 58 -1.41 3.18 5.20
CA PHE A 58 -0.87 3.11 3.83
C PHE A 58 -1.87 2.53 2.84
N TYR A 59 -1.87 3.08 1.64
CA TYR A 59 -2.80 2.75 0.57
C TYR A 59 -2.09 2.68 -0.78
N GLU A 60 -2.45 1.70 -1.59
CA GLU A 60 -2.13 1.66 -3.01
C GLU A 60 -3.07 2.56 -3.80
N TYR A 61 -2.51 3.31 -4.73
CA TYR A 61 -3.25 4.05 -5.73
C TYR A 61 -3.63 3.15 -6.89
N LEU A 62 -4.93 2.92 -7.09
CA LEU A 62 -5.43 2.10 -8.18
C LEU A 62 -5.63 2.92 -9.45
N GLY A 63 -6.05 4.18 -9.33
CA GLY A 63 -6.26 5.07 -10.47
C GLY A 63 -7.31 6.15 -10.22
N GLU A 64 -7.46 7.03 -11.20
CA GLU A 64 -8.62 7.92 -11.29
C GLU A 64 -9.78 7.16 -11.93
N VAL A 65 -10.99 7.42 -11.44
CA VAL A 65 -12.23 6.86 -11.95
C VAL A 65 -13.24 7.99 -12.15
N THR A 66 -14.08 7.86 -13.16
CA THR A 66 -15.20 8.78 -13.37
C THR A 66 -16.46 8.12 -12.84
N ASP A 67 -17.16 8.79 -11.93
CA ASP A 67 -18.46 8.34 -11.46
C ASP A 67 -19.51 8.52 -12.57
N SER A 68 -20.18 7.44 -12.98
CA SER A 68 -21.11 7.48 -14.11
C SER A 68 -22.40 8.27 -13.84
N GLU A 69 -22.81 8.38 -12.58
CA GLU A 69 -24.05 9.07 -12.20
C GLU A 69 -23.83 10.59 -12.07
N THR A 70 -22.66 10.97 -11.56
CA THR A 70 -22.35 12.37 -11.25
C THR A 70 -21.37 13.02 -12.24
N SER A 71 -20.70 12.22 -13.08
CA SER A 71 -19.58 12.65 -13.93
C SER A 71 -18.39 13.26 -13.17
N GLU A 72 -18.32 13.06 -11.85
CA GLU A 72 -17.24 13.59 -11.02
C GLU A 72 -15.99 12.71 -11.08
N ALA A 73 -14.81 13.34 -11.09
CA ALA A 73 -13.54 12.64 -10.97
C ALA A 73 -13.28 12.20 -9.54
N LYS A 74 -13.01 10.91 -9.37
CA LYS A 74 -12.70 10.26 -8.08
C LYS A 74 -11.41 9.47 -8.18
N VAL A 75 -10.85 9.10 -7.04
CA VAL A 75 -9.68 8.25 -6.90
C VAL A 75 -10.10 6.94 -6.26
N ALA A 76 -9.74 5.82 -6.88
CA ALA A 76 -9.84 4.49 -6.31
C ALA A 76 -8.50 4.11 -5.66
N TYR A 77 -8.55 3.60 -4.44
CA TYR A 77 -7.36 3.23 -3.67
C TYR A 77 -7.65 2.06 -2.72
N GLN A 78 -6.63 1.26 -2.39
CA GLN A 78 -6.77 0.04 -1.60
C GLN A 78 -5.89 0.06 -0.36
N ALA A 79 -6.39 -0.42 0.77
CA ALA A 79 -5.57 -0.57 1.98
C ALA A 79 -4.44 -1.60 1.76
N VAL A 80 -3.21 -1.25 2.13
CA VAL A 80 -2.04 -2.13 1.98
C VAL A 80 -2.05 -3.30 2.99
N CYS A 81 -2.72 -3.14 4.13
CA CYS A 81 -2.79 -4.15 5.19
C CYS A 81 -4.22 -4.31 5.73
N GLY A 82 -4.47 -5.41 6.44
CA GLY A 82 -5.78 -5.72 7.01
C GLY A 82 -6.68 -6.42 5.99
N GLN A 83 -7.93 -5.99 5.86
CA GLN A 83 -8.89 -6.61 4.94
C GLN A 83 -8.75 -6.16 3.47
N HIS A 84 -7.71 -5.39 3.13
CA HIS A 84 -7.47 -4.87 1.78
C HIS A 84 -8.69 -4.19 1.14
N GLU A 85 -9.45 -3.46 1.96
CA GLU A 85 -10.64 -2.74 1.52
C GLU A 85 -10.30 -1.73 0.42
N VAL A 86 -11.16 -1.66 -0.58
CA VAL A 86 -11.06 -0.70 -1.69
C VAL A 86 -12.02 0.45 -1.44
N TRP A 87 -11.51 1.66 -1.56
CA TRP A 87 -12.24 2.89 -1.31
C TRP A 87 -12.25 3.78 -2.55
N VAL A 88 -13.29 4.59 -2.66
CA VAL A 88 -13.40 5.63 -3.68
C VAL A 88 -13.63 6.97 -2.99
N ARG A 89 -12.92 8.02 -3.43
CA ARG A 89 -13.03 9.37 -2.86
C ARG A 89 -12.96 10.44 -3.94
N PRO A 90 -13.66 11.58 -3.81
CA PRO A 90 -13.48 12.71 -4.73
C PRO A 90 -12.01 13.09 -4.90
N LYS A 91 -11.59 13.31 -6.14
CA LYS A 91 -10.18 13.56 -6.51
C LYS A 91 -9.59 14.74 -5.75
N GLU A 92 -10.33 15.83 -5.68
CA GLU A 92 -9.93 17.04 -4.97
C GLU A 92 -9.72 16.80 -3.47
N MET A 93 -10.53 15.94 -2.86
CA MET A 93 -10.37 15.60 -1.44
C MET A 93 -9.17 14.67 -1.21
N PHE A 94 -8.86 13.80 -2.17
CA PHE A 94 -7.72 12.88 -2.08
C PHE A 94 -6.39 13.63 -2.15
N PHE A 95 -6.22 14.49 -3.15
CA PHE A 95 -5.00 15.31 -3.32
C PHE A 95 -4.99 16.59 -2.50
N GLY A 96 -6.08 16.90 -1.79
CA GLY A 96 -6.21 18.07 -0.94
C GLY A 96 -5.50 17.96 0.40
N ASN A 97 -5.47 19.09 1.10
CA ASN A 97 -4.89 19.19 2.44
C ASN A 97 -5.95 19.01 3.54
N VAL A 98 -5.47 18.71 4.74
CA VAL A 98 -6.21 18.76 6.00
C VAL A 98 -5.44 19.64 6.98
N GLU A 99 -6.13 20.21 7.95
CA GLU A 99 -5.48 20.91 9.06
C GLU A 99 -5.14 19.91 10.16
N VAL A 100 -3.85 19.83 10.51
CA VAL A 100 -3.34 19.03 11.64
C VAL A 100 -2.46 19.97 12.47
N ASP A 101 -2.78 20.12 13.75
CA ASP A 101 -2.08 21.02 14.68
C ASP A 101 -1.91 22.45 14.13
N GLY A 102 -2.96 22.98 13.50
CA GLY A 102 -2.98 24.33 12.92
C GLY A 102 -2.15 24.49 11.65
N LYS A 103 -1.67 23.39 11.05
CA LYS A 103 -0.88 23.41 9.81
C LYS A 103 -1.57 22.63 8.69
N PRO A 104 -1.56 23.14 7.46
CA PRO A 104 -2.04 22.38 6.30
C PRO A 104 -1.05 21.26 5.98
N VAL A 105 -1.52 20.02 5.97
CA VAL A 105 -0.76 18.83 5.56
C VAL A 105 -1.53 18.09 4.47
N PRO A 106 -0.84 17.46 3.49
CA PRO A 106 -1.50 16.60 2.51
C PRO A 106 -2.32 15.52 3.21
N ARG A 107 -3.57 15.32 2.77
CA ARG A 107 -4.40 14.22 3.31
C ARG A 107 -3.77 12.87 3.01
N PHE A 108 -3.26 12.73 1.79
CA PHE A 108 -2.51 11.58 1.31
C PHE A 108 -1.18 12.05 0.72
N GLU A 109 -0.08 11.59 1.31
CA GLU A 109 1.27 11.89 0.86
C GLU A 109 1.82 10.70 0.07
N LYS A 110 2.31 10.93 -1.15
CA LYS A 110 2.95 9.87 -1.94
C LYS A 110 4.27 9.47 -1.27
N VAL A 111 4.48 8.17 -1.09
CA VAL A 111 5.68 7.64 -0.43
C VAL A 111 6.58 6.98 -1.47
N ASP A 112 7.88 7.26 -1.39
CA ASP A 112 8.88 6.49 -2.13
C ASP A 112 9.09 5.13 -1.44
N LEU A 113 9.22 4.07 -2.23
CA LEU A 113 9.52 2.72 -1.75
C LEU A 113 10.76 2.71 -0.84
N LYS A 114 11.76 3.56 -1.13
CA LYS A 114 12.98 3.72 -0.32
C LYS A 114 12.72 4.28 1.09
N ASP A 115 11.66 5.05 1.26
CA ASP A 115 11.32 5.65 2.56
C ASP A 115 10.44 4.73 3.42
N LEU A 116 9.67 3.83 2.78
CA LEU A 116 8.97 2.73 3.47
C LEU A 116 9.96 1.76 4.13
N GLU A 117 11.06 1.43 3.44
CA GLU A 117 12.09 0.53 3.96
C GLU A 117 12.76 1.07 5.24
N LYS A 118 13.07 2.36 5.29
CA LYS A 118 13.72 3.01 6.44
C LYS A 118 12.82 3.10 7.67
N GLN A 119 11.51 3.28 7.49
CA GLN A 119 10.57 3.38 8.62
C GLN A 119 10.32 2.03 9.29
N ALA A 120 10.32 0.95 8.50
CA ALA A 120 10.19 -0.41 9.02
C ALA A 120 11.47 -0.93 9.73
N GLU A 121 12.60 -0.24 9.60
CA GLU A 121 13.81 -0.50 10.39
C GLU A 121 13.76 0.16 11.76
N LYS A 122 13.14 1.35 11.84
CA LYS A 122 13.01 2.12 13.09
C LYS A 122 11.98 1.52 14.05
N SER A 123 10.87 0.99 13.55
CA SER A 123 9.86 0.29 14.38
C SER A 123 10.40 -0.96 15.08
N ASN A 124 11.47 -1.56 14.54
CA ASN A 124 12.11 -2.74 15.13
C ASN A 124 13.19 -2.39 16.17
N GLY A 125 13.60 -1.12 16.26
CA GLY A 125 14.61 -0.63 17.21
C GLY A 125 14.08 -0.18 18.57
N GLN A 126 12.76 -0.02 18.74
CA GLN A 126 12.13 0.39 20.00
C GLN A 126 11.50 -0.77 20.80
N ARG A 127 11.83 -2.02 20.48
CA ARG A 127 11.58 -3.20 21.36
C ARG A 127 12.86 -3.65 22.04
N LYS A 128 13.48 -2.73 22.76
CA LYS A 128 14.27 -2.93 23.99
C LYS A 128 13.77 -1.77 24.84
N ASP A 129 13.02 -1.99 25.92
CA ASP A 129 13.40 -2.72 27.13
C ASP A 129 12.18 -3.35 27.83
#